data_AF-A0A2E4PJ68-F1
#
_entry.id   AF-A0A2E4PJ68-F1
#
_cell.length_a   1.000
_cell.length_b   1.000
_cell.length_c   1.000
_cell.angle_alpha   90.00
_cell.angle_beta   90.00
_cell.angle_gamma   90.00
#
_symmetry.space_group_name_H-M   'P 1'
#
loop_
_entity.id
_entity.type
_entity.pdbx_description
1 polymer ?
#
loop_
_entity_poly.entity_id
_entity_poly.type
_entity_poly.pdbx_seq_one_letter_code
_entity_poly.pdbx_strand_id
1 'polypeptide(L)'
;MGLQAIIDQQLKKYQKWDFLVFMLLTLLSVLNGQTTVFYLMYFFWWNEVIRLIVDRLYFKKNPNAINEDWQSTGFMGGLFSMGVYWVFLIVFFGFIAVSDNREIILTNMEIVFFQNWFFNLNLIFVLFERIYLHQKQQPLTIYFGAFNPNMIVLHVSIIVGGLILFFLVKRFPETFTPENQWGSVVIVFPFLLLKMLNQKLSSDNHNLK
;
A
#
# COMPACT_ATOMS: atom_id res chain seq x y z
N MET A 1 15.74 1.37 -31.11
CA MET A 1 14.85 1.19 -29.93
C MET A 1 14.68 2.55 -29.29
N GLY A 2 13.46 3.08 -29.23
CA GLY A 2 13.19 4.42 -28.71
C GLY A 2 13.38 4.52 -27.20
N LEU A 3 13.74 5.71 -26.71
CA LEU A 3 13.90 6.03 -25.29
C LEU A 3 12.69 5.56 -24.46
N GLN A 4 11.47 5.71 -25.01
CA GLN A 4 10.20 5.24 -24.43
C GLN A 4 10.20 3.74 -24.10
N ALA A 5 10.68 2.89 -25.00
CA ALA A 5 10.67 1.45 -24.82
C ALA A 5 11.63 0.99 -23.71
N ILE A 6 12.75 1.69 -23.54
CA ILE A 6 13.72 1.43 -22.46
C ILE A 6 13.12 1.84 -21.12
N ILE A 7 12.41 2.98 -21.10
CA ILE A 7 11.68 3.51 -19.94
C ILE A 7 10.62 2.51 -19.45
N ASP A 8 9.76 2.02 -20.35
CA ASP A 8 8.67 1.10 -20.02
C ASP A 8 9.20 -0.26 -19.52
N GLN A 9 10.32 -0.73 -20.07
CA GLN A 9 10.95 -1.98 -19.65
C GLN A 9 11.52 -1.88 -18.22
N GLN A 10 12.11 -0.74 -17.87
CA GLN A 10 12.63 -0.48 -16.51
C GLN A 10 11.49 -0.34 -15.50
N LEU A 11 10.40 0.35 -15.87
CA LEU A 11 9.22 0.52 -15.03
C LEU A 11 8.53 -0.82 -14.71
N LYS A 12 8.39 -1.70 -15.70
CA LYS A 12 7.85 -3.06 -15.51
C LYS A 12 8.72 -3.91 -14.60
N LYS A 13 10.05 -3.78 -14.70
CA LYS A 13 10.98 -4.49 -13.81
C LYS A 13 10.85 -4.01 -12.37
N TYR A 14 10.67 -2.69 -12.16
CA TYR A 14 10.42 -2.09 -10.84
C TYR A 14 9.15 -2.66 -10.20
N GLN A 15 8.02 -2.56 -10.89
CA GLN A 15 6.73 -3.03 -10.36
C GLN A 15 6.76 -4.51 -9.96
N LYS A 16 7.50 -5.33 -10.71
CA LYS A 16 7.66 -6.75 -10.38
C LYS A 16 8.37 -6.99 -9.04
N TRP A 17 9.41 -6.22 -8.70
CA TRP A 17 10.14 -6.40 -7.43
C TRP A 17 9.33 -5.92 -6.22
N ASP A 18 8.69 -4.75 -6.32
CA ASP A 18 7.73 -4.26 -5.33
C ASP A 18 6.63 -5.29 -5.02
N PHE A 19 6.08 -5.94 -6.06
CA PHE A 19 5.09 -6.99 -5.88
C PHE A 19 5.64 -8.20 -5.12
N LEU A 20 6.79 -8.71 -5.57
CA LEU A 20 7.36 -9.95 -5.08
C LEU A 20 7.79 -9.80 -3.62
N VAL A 21 8.37 -8.67 -3.26
CA VAL A 21 8.79 -8.39 -1.88
C VAL A 21 7.56 -8.22 -0.99
N PHE A 22 6.55 -7.46 -1.44
CA PHE A 22 5.29 -7.35 -0.71
C PHE A 22 4.66 -8.73 -0.48
N MET A 23 4.49 -9.53 -1.53
CA MET A 23 3.93 -10.87 -1.44
C MET A 23 4.73 -11.75 -0.47
N LEU A 24 6.05 -11.78 -0.61
CA LEU A 24 6.91 -12.61 0.22
C LEU A 24 6.83 -12.21 1.70
N LEU A 25 6.96 -10.93 2.01
CA LEU A 25 6.93 -10.44 3.39
C LEU A 25 5.54 -10.58 4.01
N THR A 26 4.47 -10.39 3.23
CA THR A 26 3.11 -10.65 3.70
C THR A 26 2.87 -12.14 3.94
N LEU A 27 3.34 -13.04 3.05
CA LEU A 27 3.25 -14.49 3.28
C LEU A 27 4.03 -14.90 4.53
N LEU A 28 5.23 -14.37 4.74
CA LEU A 28 6.00 -14.64 5.96
C LEU A 28 5.30 -14.11 7.21
N SER A 29 4.67 -12.93 7.13
CA SER A 29 3.87 -12.39 8.24
C SER A 29 2.67 -13.29 8.57
N VAL A 30 2.00 -13.85 7.55
CA VAL A 30 0.91 -14.82 7.72
C VAL A 30 1.40 -16.09 8.41
N LEU A 31 2.53 -16.63 7.99
CA LEU A 31 3.10 -17.85 8.58
C LEU A 31 3.48 -17.66 10.05
N ASN A 32 3.83 -16.43 10.45
CA ASN A 32 4.16 -16.07 11.83
C ASN A 32 2.95 -15.57 12.64
N GLY A 33 1.76 -15.59 12.06
CA GLY A 33 0.51 -15.17 12.70
C GLY A 33 0.44 -13.68 13.06
N GLN A 34 1.13 -12.84 12.30
CA GLN A 34 1.27 -11.40 12.57
C GLN A 34 0.52 -10.52 11.55
N THR A 35 -0.37 -11.11 10.75
CA THR A 35 -1.14 -10.42 9.71
C THR A 35 -2.60 -10.27 10.12
N THR A 36 -3.15 -9.06 9.95
CA THR A 36 -4.57 -8.75 10.14
C THR A 36 -5.10 -8.01 8.91
N VAL A 37 -6.43 -7.83 8.81
CA VAL A 37 -7.01 -6.95 7.78
C VAL A 37 -6.45 -5.52 7.91
N PHE A 38 -6.27 -5.06 9.14
CA PHE A 38 -5.69 -3.76 9.45
C PHE A 38 -4.23 -3.64 8.97
N TYR A 39 -3.40 -4.67 9.16
CA TYR A 39 -2.03 -4.73 8.61
C TYR A 39 -2.01 -4.34 7.13
N LEU A 40 -2.90 -4.94 6.33
CA LEU A 40 -2.91 -4.75 4.89
C LEU A 40 -3.40 -3.35 4.52
N MET A 41 -4.53 -2.89 5.08
CA MET A 41 -5.03 -1.54 4.82
C MET A 41 -4.02 -0.47 5.24
N TYR A 42 -3.40 -0.63 6.41
CA TYR A 42 -2.42 0.31 6.94
C TYR A 42 -1.11 0.30 6.13
N PHE A 43 -0.72 -0.86 5.57
CA PHE A 43 0.39 -0.94 4.63
C PHE A 43 0.11 -0.15 3.34
N PHE A 44 -1.07 -0.32 2.74
CA PHE A 44 -1.45 0.44 1.53
C PHE A 44 -1.42 1.95 1.80
N TRP A 45 -1.91 2.37 2.97
CA TRP A 45 -1.84 3.77 3.39
C TRP A 45 -0.39 4.26 3.51
N TRP A 46 0.47 3.55 4.26
CA TRP A 46 1.87 3.93 4.42
C TRP A 46 2.66 3.93 3.11
N ASN A 47 2.41 2.96 2.23
CA ASN A 47 3.02 2.91 0.90
C ASN A 47 2.73 4.20 0.12
N GLU A 48 1.51 4.71 0.18
CA GLU A 48 1.17 5.97 -0.49
C GLU A 48 1.75 7.20 0.22
N VAL A 49 1.79 7.22 1.56
CA VAL A 49 2.48 8.29 2.31
C VAL A 49 3.96 8.36 1.92
N ILE A 50 4.64 7.21 1.88
CA ILE A 50 6.06 7.13 1.51
C ILE A 50 6.26 7.65 0.09
N ARG A 51 5.42 7.22 -0.87
CA ARG A 51 5.48 7.70 -2.26
C ARG A 51 5.32 9.21 -2.32
N LEU A 52 4.28 9.77 -1.70
CA LEU A 52 4.02 11.21 -1.67
C LEU A 52 5.18 12.01 -1.08
N ILE A 53 5.74 11.57 0.05
CA ILE A 53 6.86 12.25 0.73
C ILE A 53 8.13 12.17 -0.12
N VAL A 54 8.52 10.96 -0.57
CA VAL A 54 9.75 10.77 -1.34
C VAL A 54 9.66 11.52 -2.67
N ASP A 55 8.53 11.43 -3.37
CA ASP A 55 8.33 12.14 -4.62
C ASP A 55 8.41 13.65 -4.41
N ARG A 56 7.82 14.19 -3.34
CA ARG A 56 7.90 15.62 -3.04
C ARG A 56 9.33 16.08 -2.78
N LEU A 57 10.14 15.27 -2.10
CA LEU A 57 11.53 15.58 -1.75
C LEU A 57 12.50 15.44 -2.93
N TYR A 58 12.28 14.45 -3.81
CA TYR A 58 13.23 14.08 -4.85
C TYR A 58 12.80 14.45 -6.28
N PHE A 59 11.55 14.90 -6.50
CA PHE A 59 11.05 15.30 -7.82
C PHE A 59 11.98 16.30 -8.54
N LYS A 60 12.45 17.34 -7.83
CA LYS A 60 13.37 18.35 -8.42
C LYS A 60 14.73 17.78 -8.81
N LYS A 61 15.13 16.64 -8.25
CA LYS A 61 16.43 15.99 -8.48
C LYS A 61 16.36 14.95 -9.61
N ASN A 62 15.15 14.53 -10.02
CA ASN A 62 14.93 13.56 -11.08
C ASN A 62 14.31 14.25 -12.30
N PRO A 63 15.09 14.60 -13.34
CA PRO A 63 14.58 15.28 -14.53
C PRO A 63 13.65 14.39 -15.38
N ASN A 64 13.68 13.07 -15.19
CA ASN A 64 12.86 12.10 -15.91
C ASN A 64 11.52 11.82 -15.21
N ALA A 65 11.26 12.47 -14.08
CA ALA A 65 9.98 12.35 -13.38
C ALA A 65 8.91 13.22 -14.04
N ILE A 66 7.77 12.61 -14.38
CA ILE A 66 6.63 13.29 -14.99
C ILE A 66 5.54 13.41 -13.94
N ASN A 67 5.11 14.64 -13.65
CA ASN A 67 3.92 14.87 -12.84
C ASN A 67 2.68 14.75 -13.74
N GLU A 68 1.83 13.75 -13.49
CA GLU A 68 0.58 13.50 -14.23
C GLU A 68 -0.67 13.77 -13.37
N ASP A 69 -0.61 14.76 -12.48
CA ASP A 69 -1.78 15.20 -11.72
C ASP A 69 -2.97 15.52 -12.65
N TRP A 70 -4.01 14.70 -12.57
CA TRP A 70 -5.21 14.80 -13.40
C TRP A 70 -6.13 15.98 -13.03
N GLN A 71 -5.93 16.59 -11.85
CA GLN A 71 -6.66 17.78 -11.39
C GLN A 71 -5.79 18.60 -10.42
N SER A 72 -6.00 19.92 -10.40
CA SER A 72 -5.21 20.92 -9.67
C SER A 72 -5.35 20.89 -8.14
N THR A 73 -5.92 19.83 -7.54
CA THR A 73 -5.86 19.69 -6.08
C THR A 73 -4.39 19.53 -5.72
N GLY A 74 -3.77 20.59 -5.20
CA GLY A 74 -2.35 20.57 -4.89
C GLY A 74 -2.02 19.50 -3.83
N PHE A 75 -0.72 19.26 -3.64
CA PHE A 75 -0.14 18.38 -2.63
C PHE A 75 -0.84 18.41 -1.25
N MET A 76 -1.33 19.59 -0.81
CA MET A 76 -2.06 19.73 0.45
C MET A 76 -3.41 18.99 0.47
N GLY A 77 -4.12 18.94 -0.65
CA GLY A 77 -5.37 18.17 -0.76
C GLY A 77 -5.12 16.66 -0.63
N GLY A 78 -4.05 16.16 -1.26
CA GLY A 78 -3.60 14.77 -1.10
C GLY A 78 -3.25 14.46 0.35
N LEU A 79 -2.42 15.29 0.99
CA LEU A 79 -2.05 15.12 2.40
C LEU A 79 -3.26 15.17 3.35
N PHE A 80 -4.20 16.09 3.12
CA PHE A 80 -5.42 16.17 3.93
C PHE A 80 -6.22 14.87 3.84
N SER A 81 -6.41 14.33 2.63
CA SER A 81 -7.09 13.05 2.44
C SER A 81 -6.36 11.91 3.16
N MET A 82 -5.01 11.87 3.11
CA MET A 82 -4.22 10.89 3.85
C MET A 82 -4.43 11.00 5.37
N GLY A 83 -4.53 12.21 5.91
CA GLY A 83 -4.83 12.43 7.33
C GLY A 83 -6.21 11.90 7.73
N VAL A 84 -7.24 12.13 6.91
CA VAL A 84 -8.59 11.59 7.15
C VAL A 84 -8.56 10.05 7.14
N TYR A 85 -7.90 9.43 6.15
CA TYR A 85 -7.76 7.98 6.11
C TYR A 85 -6.99 7.44 7.31
N TRP A 86 -5.97 8.13 7.80
CA TRP A 86 -5.20 7.71 8.96
C TRP A 86 -6.07 7.61 10.22
N VAL A 87 -6.82 8.67 10.54
CA VAL A 87 -7.73 8.67 11.68
C VAL A 87 -8.77 7.56 11.53
N PHE A 88 -9.33 7.42 10.33
CA PHE A 88 -10.34 6.39 10.06
C PHE A 88 -9.76 4.98 10.23
N LEU A 89 -8.58 4.69 9.68
CA LEU A 89 -7.93 3.40 9.81
C LEU A 89 -7.62 3.07 11.26
N ILE A 90 -6.98 3.97 12.00
CA ILE A 90 -6.56 3.69 13.38
C ILE A 90 -7.79 3.55 14.29
N VAL A 91 -8.65 4.57 14.32
CA VAL A 91 -9.76 4.60 15.27
C VAL A 91 -10.79 3.53 14.92
N PHE A 92 -11.22 3.46 13.67
CA PHE A 92 -12.29 2.57 13.27
C PHE A 92 -11.79 1.13 13.08
N PHE A 93 -10.83 0.91 12.18
CA PHE A 93 -10.38 -0.45 11.86
C PHE A 93 -9.38 -1.02 12.85
N GLY A 94 -8.54 -0.18 13.46
CA GLY A 94 -7.56 -0.59 14.45
C GLY A 94 -8.19 -0.99 15.79
N PHE A 95 -9.23 -0.26 16.23
CA PHE A 95 -9.83 -0.42 17.56
C PHE A 95 -11.33 -0.74 17.54
N ILE A 96 -12.18 0.14 17.00
CA ILE A 96 -13.65 0.02 17.16
C ILE A 96 -14.20 -1.25 16.49
N ALA A 97 -13.78 -1.53 15.26
CA ALA A 97 -14.34 -2.61 14.46
C ALA A 97 -13.94 -4.00 14.97
N VAL A 98 -12.88 -4.10 15.78
CA VAL A 98 -12.35 -5.35 16.36
C VAL A 98 -12.41 -5.35 17.89
N SER A 99 -13.22 -4.47 18.49
CA SER A 99 -13.29 -4.25 19.94
C SER A 99 -13.57 -5.52 20.75
N ASP A 100 -14.18 -6.52 20.12
CA ASP A 100 -14.56 -7.82 20.65
C ASP A 100 -13.43 -8.87 20.62
N ASN A 101 -12.32 -8.61 19.91
CA ASN A 101 -11.19 -9.54 19.80
C ASN A 101 -9.87 -8.89 20.28
N ARG A 102 -9.45 -9.27 21.49
CA ARG A 102 -8.25 -8.70 22.13
C ARG A 102 -6.96 -9.03 21.40
N GLU A 103 -6.83 -10.23 20.82
CA GLU A 103 -5.63 -10.66 20.11
C GLU A 103 -5.41 -9.80 18.87
N ILE A 104 -6.47 -9.57 18.07
CA ILE A 104 -6.41 -8.72 16.88
C ILE A 104 -6.05 -7.28 17.25
N ILE A 105 -6.60 -6.75 18.36
CA ILE A 105 -6.24 -5.40 18.84
C ILE A 105 -4.76 -5.31 19.19
N LEU A 106 -4.20 -6.30 19.89
CA LEU A 106 -2.78 -6.31 20.26
C LEU A 106 -1.89 -6.32 19.01
N THR A 107 -2.17 -7.20 18.04
CA THR A 107 -1.43 -7.21 16.78
C THR A 107 -1.58 -5.88 16.02
N ASN A 108 -2.77 -5.28 15.99
CA ASN A 108 -2.98 -3.97 15.37
C ASN A 108 -2.16 -2.86 16.07
N MET A 109 -2.06 -2.90 17.40
CA MET A 109 -1.23 -1.96 18.16
C MET A 109 0.26 -2.15 17.84
N GLU A 110 0.75 -3.39 17.78
CA GLU A 110 2.13 -3.66 17.35
C GLU A 110 2.42 -3.07 15.97
N ILE A 111 1.45 -3.12 15.05
CA ILE A 111 1.58 -2.52 13.73
C ILE A 111 1.59 -0.99 13.80
N VAL A 112 0.69 -0.36 14.57
CA VAL A 112 0.63 1.11 14.73
C VAL A 112 1.93 1.66 15.34
N PHE A 113 2.48 0.96 16.33
CA PHE A 113 3.72 1.35 17.03
C PHE A 113 4.99 0.83 16.36
N PHE A 114 4.91 0.26 15.15
CA PHE A 114 6.06 -0.28 14.42
C PHE A 114 6.86 -1.32 15.23
N GLN A 115 6.19 -2.17 16.00
CA GLN A 115 6.77 -3.34 16.66
C GLN A 115 6.68 -4.59 15.80
N ASN A 116 5.84 -4.58 14.76
CA ASN A 116 5.73 -5.69 13.80
C ASN A 116 6.88 -5.67 12.79
N TRP A 117 7.80 -6.64 12.92
CA TRP A 117 9.02 -6.71 12.10
C TRP A 117 8.72 -6.85 10.60
N PHE A 118 7.78 -7.72 10.23
CA PHE A 118 7.44 -7.93 8.81
C PHE A 118 6.81 -6.69 8.19
N PHE A 119 5.94 -6.00 8.91
CA PHE A 119 5.37 -4.71 8.50
C PHE A 119 6.47 -3.68 8.26
N ASN A 120 7.38 -3.53 9.22
CA ASN A 120 8.46 -2.55 9.14
C ASN A 120 9.41 -2.83 7.98
N LEU A 121 9.82 -4.08 7.78
CA LEU A 121 10.67 -4.46 6.64
C LEU A 121 10.00 -4.13 5.31
N ASN A 122 8.69 -4.37 5.21
CA ASN A 122 7.89 -4.02 4.03
C ASN A 122 7.95 -2.51 3.75
N LEU A 123 7.78 -1.67 4.78
CA LEU A 123 7.85 -0.21 4.64
C LEU A 123 9.26 0.29 4.30
N ILE A 124 10.28 -0.28 4.96
CA ILE A 124 11.69 0.05 4.70
C ILE A 124 12.03 -0.26 3.23
N PHE A 125 11.58 -1.40 2.72
CA PHE A 125 11.79 -1.76 1.32
C PHE A 125 11.13 -0.74 0.38
N VAL A 126 9.85 -0.43 0.58
CA VAL A 126 9.12 0.59 -0.22
C VAL A 126 9.85 1.94 -0.21
N LEU A 127 10.35 2.36 0.95
CA LEU A 127 11.10 3.61 1.11
C LEU A 127 12.42 3.59 0.34
N PHE A 128 13.27 2.60 0.58
CA PHE A 128 14.58 2.49 -0.08
C PHE A 128 14.43 2.35 -1.59
N GLU A 129 13.48 1.55 -2.03
CA GLU A 129 13.20 1.33 -3.44
C GLU A 129 12.78 2.65 -4.11
N ARG A 130 11.84 3.39 -3.53
CA ARG A 130 11.38 4.67 -4.11
C ARG A 130 12.51 5.70 -4.16
N ILE A 131 13.33 5.79 -3.11
CA ILE A 131 14.51 6.68 -3.09
C ILE A 131 15.51 6.26 -4.18
N TYR A 132 15.79 4.97 -4.30
CA TYR A 132 16.74 4.43 -5.27
C TYR A 132 16.35 4.79 -6.70
N LEU A 133 15.07 4.69 -7.05
CA LEU A 133 14.57 5.04 -8.38
C LEU A 133 14.81 6.52 -8.72
N HIS A 134 14.52 7.42 -7.78
CA HIS A 134 14.79 8.85 -7.95
C HIS A 134 16.28 9.14 -8.10
N GLN A 135 17.13 8.49 -7.29
CA GLN A 135 18.58 8.64 -7.39
C GLN A 135 19.14 8.14 -8.73
N LYS A 136 18.58 7.07 -9.28
CA LYS A 136 18.92 6.54 -10.60
C LYS A 136 18.26 7.29 -11.75
N GLN A 137 17.57 8.40 -11.45
CA GLN A 137 16.84 9.22 -12.42
C GLN A 137 15.96 8.38 -13.34
N GLN A 138 15.37 7.33 -12.77
CA GLN A 138 14.49 6.45 -13.52
C GLN A 138 13.23 7.24 -13.92
N PRO A 139 12.65 6.94 -15.09
CA PRO A 139 11.37 7.51 -15.49
C PRO A 139 10.31 7.12 -14.45
N LEU A 140 9.65 8.11 -13.86
CA LEU A 140 8.63 7.89 -12.83
C LEU A 140 7.43 8.80 -13.10
N THR A 141 6.24 8.22 -13.08
CA THR A 141 5.00 8.99 -12.95
C THR A 141 4.77 9.31 -11.48
N ILE A 142 4.54 10.58 -11.20
CA ILE A 142 4.29 11.10 -9.86
C ILE A 142 2.92 11.74 -9.84
N TYR A 143 2.24 11.57 -8.71
CA TYR A 143 0.93 12.14 -8.45
C TYR A 143 0.94 12.78 -7.05
N PHE A 144 0.51 14.03 -6.93
CA PHE A 144 0.38 14.76 -5.67
C PHE A 144 -1.09 15.07 -5.32
N GLY A 145 -2.00 14.98 -6.29
CA GLY A 145 -3.41 15.25 -6.09
C GLY A 145 -4.15 14.21 -5.27
N ALA A 146 -5.29 14.62 -4.71
CA ALA A 146 -6.16 13.76 -3.89
C ALA A 146 -6.87 12.66 -4.70
N PHE A 147 -7.06 12.89 -6.00
CA PHE A 147 -7.69 11.95 -6.93
C PHE A 147 -6.67 11.48 -7.97
N ASN A 148 -5.93 10.43 -7.61
CA ASN A 148 -4.95 9.79 -8.49
C ASN A 148 -5.11 8.26 -8.44
N PRO A 149 -4.52 7.51 -9.39
CA PRO A 149 -4.67 6.05 -9.44
C PRO A 149 -4.28 5.34 -8.14
N ASN A 150 -3.20 5.78 -7.47
CA ASN A 150 -2.77 5.19 -6.20
C ASN A 150 -3.77 5.48 -5.07
N MET A 151 -4.33 6.69 -5.01
CA MET A 151 -5.36 7.08 -4.04
C MET A 151 -6.66 6.31 -4.25
N ILE A 152 -7.03 6.03 -5.51
CA ILE A 152 -8.17 5.17 -5.84
C ILE A 152 -7.91 3.75 -5.31
N VAL A 153 -6.71 3.19 -5.53
CA VAL A 153 -6.34 1.88 -5.01
C VAL A 153 -6.38 1.85 -3.48
N LEU A 154 -5.88 2.89 -2.81
CA LEU A 154 -5.98 3.02 -1.35
C LEU A 154 -7.45 3.00 -0.92
N HIS A 155 -8.30 3.80 -1.54
CA HIS A 155 -9.73 3.85 -1.21
C HIS A 155 -10.40 2.48 -1.39
N VAL A 156 -10.16 1.81 -2.52
CA VAL A 156 -10.68 0.46 -2.78
C VAL A 156 -10.13 -0.55 -1.76
N SER A 157 -8.86 -0.43 -1.35
CA SER A 157 -8.29 -1.31 -0.33
C SER A 157 -8.98 -1.17 1.03
N ILE A 158 -9.42 0.04 1.39
CA ILE A 158 -10.17 0.31 2.62
C ILE A 158 -11.58 -0.27 2.54
N ILE A 159 -12.27 -0.12 1.40
CA ILE A 159 -13.59 -0.72 1.16
C ILE A 159 -13.49 -2.24 1.26
N VAL A 160 -12.54 -2.85 0.54
CA VAL A 160 -12.31 -4.30 0.53
C VAL A 160 -11.97 -4.80 1.92
N GLY A 161 -11.09 -4.11 2.64
CA GLY A 161 -10.78 -4.44 4.03
C GLY A 161 -11.99 -4.33 4.95
N GLY A 162 -12.84 -3.32 4.78
CA GLY A 162 -14.11 -3.22 5.49
C GLY A 162 -15.04 -4.40 5.23
N LEU A 163 -15.21 -4.78 3.96
CA LEU A 163 -16.03 -5.93 3.59
C LEU A 163 -15.51 -7.22 4.22
N ILE A 164 -14.20 -7.47 4.14
CA ILE A 164 -13.57 -8.65 4.73
C ILE A 164 -13.76 -8.64 6.24
N LEU A 165 -13.52 -7.50 6.90
CA LEU A 165 -13.61 -7.43 8.35
C LEU A 165 -15.03 -7.69 8.85
N PHE A 166 -16.04 -7.00 8.29
CA PHE A 166 -17.41 -7.11 8.79
C PHE A 166 -18.13 -8.38 8.35
N PHE A 167 -17.91 -8.85 7.11
CA PHE A 167 -18.66 -9.98 6.57
C PHE A 167 -17.94 -11.32 6.72
N LEU A 168 -16.61 -11.34 6.83
CA LEU A 168 -15.83 -12.57 7.03
C LEU A 168 -15.32 -12.66 8.47
N VAL A 169 -14.44 -11.74 8.89
CA VAL A 169 -13.73 -11.86 10.18
C VAL A 169 -14.68 -11.85 11.36
N LYS A 170 -15.59 -10.87 11.44
CA LYS A 170 -16.58 -10.81 12.52
C LYS A 170 -17.63 -11.92 12.47
N ARG A 171 -17.90 -12.48 11.28
CA ARG A 171 -18.87 -13.56 11.13
C ARG A 171 -18.31 -14.92 11.58
N PHE A 172 -17.00 -15.12 11.41
CA PHE A 172 -16.31 -16.37 11.75
C PHE A 172 -15.06 -16.11 12.61
N PRO A 173 -15.23 -15.62 13.85
CA PRO A 173 -14.13 -15.15 14.70
C PRO A 173 -13.11 -16.25 15.03
N GLU A 174 -13.54 -17.50 15.17
CA GLU A 174 -12.67 -18.66 15.44
C GLU A 174 -11.80 -19.06 14.24
N THR A 175 -12.23 -18.68 13.02
CA THR A 175 -11.51 -19.03 11.78
C THR A 175 -10.53 -17.93 11.36
N PHE A 176 -10.88 -16.68 11.62
CA PHE A 176 -10.09 -15.52 11.19
C PHE A 176 -9.35 -14.87 12.36
N THR A 177 -8.52 -15.66 13.03
CA THR A 177 -7.54 -15.17 14.01
C THR A 177 -6.18 -14.98 13.34
N PRO A 178 -5.30 -14.11 13.89
CA PRO A 178 -3.95 -13.96 13.37
C PRO A 178 -3.18 -15.29 13.36
N GLU A 179 -3.39 -16.13 14.37
CA GLU A 179 -2.74 -17.44 14.52
C GLU A 179 -3.22 -18.48 13.48
N ASN A 180 -4.45 -18.35 12.98
CA ASN A 180 -4.97 -19.23 11.95
C ASN A 180 -4.43 -18.81 10.57
N GLN A 181 -3.40 -19.50 10.12
CA GLN A 181 -2.72 -19.25 8.86
C GLN A 181 -3.66 -19.33 7.65
N TRP A 182 -4.61 -20.28 7.63
CA TRP A 182 -5.53 -20.44 6.49
C TRP A 182 -6.53 -19.28 6.39
N GLY A 183 -7.06 -18.84 7.54
CA GLY A 183 -7.91 -17.64 7.61
C GLY A 183 -7.16 -16.40 7.12
N SER A 184 -5.90 -16.27 7.54
CA SER A 184 -5.03 -15.16 7.15
C SER A 184 -4.67 -15.15 5.66
N VAL A 185 -4.45 -16.31 5.02
CA VAL A 185 -4.24 -16.42 3.56
C VAL A 185 -5.45 -15.91 2.78
N VAL A 186 -6.67 -16.29 3.21
CA VAL A 186 -7.92 -15.85 2.57
C VAL A 186 -8.08 -14.32 2.66
N ILE A 187 -7.69 -13.72 3.79
CA ILE A 187 -7.69 -12.26 3.98
C ILE A 187 -6.69 -11.58 3.05
N VAL A 188 -5.48 -12.12 2.90
CA VAL A 188 -4.39 -11.51 2.12
C VAL A 188 -4.65 -11.55 0.62
N PHE A 189 -5.26 -12.62 0.11
CA PHE A 189 -5.48 -12.83 -1.31
C PHE A 189 -6.09 -11.64 -2.08
N PRO A 190 -7.22 -11.04 -1.65
CA PRO A 190 -7.78 -9.87 -2.34
C PRO A 190 -6.84 -8.66 -2.35
N PHE A 191 -6.02 -8.46 -1.32
CA PHE A 191 -5.04 -7.37 -1.28
C PHE A 191 -3.85 -7.62 -2.22
N LEU A 192 -3.44 -8.88 -2.43
CA LEU A 192 -2.45 -9.22 -3.46
C LEU A 192 -3.00 -8.89 -4.86
N LEU A 193 -4.27 -9.19 -5.13
CA LEU A 193 -4.93 -8.81 -6.38
C LEU A 193 -4.98 -7.29 -6.56
N LEU A 194 -5.31 -6.54 -5.50
CA LEU A 194 -5.30 -5.08 -5.54
C LEU A 194 -3.89 -4.51 -5.78
N LYS A 195 -2.85 -5.08 -5.17
CA LYS A 195 -1.46 -4.68 -5.41
C LYS A 195 -1.07 -4.92 -6.86
N MET A 196 -1.45 -6.06 -7.43
CA MET A 196 -1.22 -6.39 -8.83
C MET A 196 -1.99 -5.45 -9.78
N LEU A 197 -3.24 -5.11 -9.45
CA LEU A 197 -4.04 -4.14 -10.19
C LEU A 197 -3.38 -2.75 -10.20
N ASN A 198 -2.91 -2.28 -9.04
CA ASN A 198 -2.23 -0.99 -8.92
C ASN A 198 -1.01 -0.89 -9.86
N GLN A 199 -0.26 -1.98 -9.97
CA GLN A 199 0.89 -2.06 -10.87
C GLN A 199 0.48 -1.98 -12.33
N LYS A 200 -0.57 -2.72 -12.71
CA LYS A 200 -1.09 -2.68 -14.09
C LYS A 200 -1.59 -1.28 -14.45
N LEU A 201 -2.37 -0.63 -13.59
CA LEU A 201 -2.86 0.74 -13.82
C LEU A 201 -1.72 1.75 -13.92
N SER A 202 -0.70 1.61 -13.06
CA SER A 202 0.50 2.45 -13.13
C SER A 202 1.33 2.21 -14.39
N SER A 203 1.27 1.01 -14.99
CA SER A 203 1.96 0.69 -16.25
C SER A 203 1.17 1.06 -17.51
N ASP A 204 -0.16 0.95 -17.52
CA ASP A 204 -0.98 1.19 -18.71
C ASP A 204 -1.15 2.69 -19.02
N ASN A 205 -1.07 3.57 -18.02
CA ASN A 205 -1.00 5.02 -18.24
C ASN A 205 0.20 5.44 -19.11
N HIS A 206 1.25 4.62 -19.22
CA HIS A 206 2.37 4.86 -20.13
C HIS A 206 2.05 4.54 -21.62
N ASN A 207 1.08 3.66 -21.89
CA ASN A 207 0.76 3.19 -23.25
C ASN A 207 -0.37 3.98 -23.95
N LEU A 208 -0.99 4.94 -23.25
CA LEU A 208 -2.10 5.75 -23.77
C LEU A 208 -1.65 7.12 -24.30
N LYS A 209 -0.36 7.31 -24.55
CA LYS A 209 0.20 8.49 -25.25
C LYS A 209 0.84 8.11 -26.57
#